data_AF-A0A3M1RAY8-F1
#
_entry.id   AF-A0A3M1RAY8-F1
#
_cell.length_a   1.000
_cell.length_b   1.000
_cell.length_c   1.000
_cell.angle_alpha   90.00
_cell.angle_beta   90.00
_cell.angle_gamma   90.00
#
_symmetry.space_group_name_H-M   'P 1'
#
loop_
_entity.id
_entity.type
_entity.pdbx_description
1 polymer ?
#
loop_
_entity_poly.entity_id
_entity_poly.type
_entity_poly.pdbx_seq_one_letter_code
_entity_poly.pdbx_strand_id
1 'polypeptide(L)'
;MKMKKGYIALIFVAVLLSGVLATNAAESITVRKEKIDPANKKVTILVGPAVAIPGATTLYIIERKRVLQSEIERDPNAVIEATVSLNALYSPSDVDNILKGFQVETKEAHFQSKTSDHGGEFKIEGTLSDSVLKLREKVKERIVLSQEQLKNSKDPVEKEGLKSAIQIEQQLFDEINQGEIGVYGVDVKGSAKELKRLANHEKVRLVDPKISENAAEYESQGYKTRVVVFPVPPVFR
;
A
#
# COMPACT_ATOMS: atom_id res chain seq x y z
N MET A 1 5.17 -38.82 -34.86
CA MET A 1 4.44 -37.71 -34.23
C MET A 1 5.27 -36.44 -34.33
N LYS A 2 4.94 -35.52 -35.25
CA LYS A 2 5.67 -34.26 -35.45
C LYS A 2 5.04 -33.20 -34.53
N MET A 3 5.64 -32.95 -33.36
CA MET A 3 5.24 -31.81 -32.54
C MET A 3 5.48 -30.51 -33.33
N LYS A 4 4.41 -29.74 -33.52
CA LYS A 4 4.43 -28.47 -34.26
C LYS A 4 5.36 -27.50 -33.53
N LYS A 5 6.46 -27.13 -34.19
CA LYS A 5 7.50 -26.19 -33.73
C LYS A 5 6.97 -24.81 -33.30
N GLY A 6 5.68 -24.50 -33.55
CA GLY A 6 5.01 -23.28 -33.10
C GLY A 6 4.63 -23.23 -31.61
N TYR A 7 4.42 -24.37 -30.93
CA TYR A 7 4.00 -24.37 -29.52
C TYR A 7 5.14 -24.05 -28.53
N ILE A 8 6.38 -24.44 -28.86
CA ILE A 8 7.55 -24.14 -28.03
C ILE A 8 7.91 -22.65 -28.10
N ALA A 9 7.73 -22.02 -29.26
CA ALA A 9 7.93 -20.58 -29.44
C ALA A 9 6.90 -19.75 -28.65
N LEU A 10 5.65 -20.19 -28.56
CA LEU A 10 4.59 -19.47 -27.85
C LEU A 10 4.75 -19.54 -26.32
N ILE A 11 5.24 -20.67 -25.79
CA ILE A 11 5.59 -20.81 -24.36
C ILE A 11 6.84 -19.98 -24.03
N PHE A 12 7.85 -19.95 -24.91
CA PHE A 12 9.02 -19.10 -24.70
C PHE A 12 8.69 -17.61 -24.78
N VAL A 13 7.77 -17.20 -25.64
CA VAL A 13 7.29 -15.80 -25.72
C VAL A 13 6.43 -15.45 -24.50
N ALA A 14 5.57 -16.35 -24.00
CA ALA A 14 4.83 -16.12 -22.76
C ALA A 14 5.74 -16.04 -21.52
N VAL A 15 6.78 -16.90 -21.45
CA VAL A 15 7.80 -16.89 -20.38
C VAL A 15 8.72 -15.67 -20.49
N LEU A 16 9.04 -15.21 -21.70
CA LEU A 16 9.79 -13.98 -21.94
C LEU A 16 8.95 -12.72 -21.71
N LEU A 17 7.63 -12.72 -22.00
CA LEU A 17 6.74 -11.61 -21.64
C LEU A 17 6.46 -11.56 -20.15
N SER A 18 6.30 -12.69 -19.46
CA SER A 18 6.26 -12.71 -18.00
C SER A 18 7.61 -12.38 -17.38
N GLY A 19 8.72 -12.71 -18.06
CA GLY A 19 10.08 -12.35 -17.66
C GLY A 19 10.35 -10.85 -17.82
N VAL A 20 9.91 -10.23 -18.92
CA VAL A 20 10.03 -8.79 -19.18
C VAL A 20 9.06 -7.99 -18.30
N LEU A 21 7.88 -8.51 -17.99
CA LEU A 21 6.99 -7.92 -16.98
C LEU A 21 7.53 -8.10 -15.55
N ALA A 22 8.24 -9.20 -15.25
CA ALA A 22 8.91 -9.42 -13.96
C ALA A 22 10.22 -8.63 -13.81
N THR A 23 10.94 -8.32 -14.90
CA THR A 23 12.11 -7.42 -14.85
C THR A 23 11.70 -5.94 -14.86
N ASN A 24 10.54 -5.60 -15.43
CA ASN A 24 9.98 -4.25 -15.29
C ASN A 24 9.29 -4.04 -13.92
N ALA A 25 9.08 -5.10 -13.15
CA ALA A 25 8.68 -5.00 -11.73
C ALA A 25 9.87 -4.68 -10.79
N ALA A 26 11.11 -4.62 -11.30
CA ALA A 26 12.30 -4.32 -10.51
C ALA A 26 12.63 -2.81 -10.42
N GLU A 27 11.90 -1.93 -11.11
CA GLU A 27 12.17 -0.49 -11.12
C GLU A 27 10.94 0.36 -10.79
N SER A 28 10.00 -0.13 -9.99
CA SER A 28 9.02 0.79 -9.37
C SER A 28 9.70 1.55 -8.23
N ILE A 29 10.51 2.56 -8.58
CA ILE A 29 10.89 3.60 -7.64
C ILE A 29 9.59 4.25 -7.17
N THR A 30 9.17 3.95 -5.95
CA THR A 30 8.06 4.66 -5.33
C THR A 30 8.63 6.00 -4.84
N VAL A 31 8.59 7.03 -5.69
CA VAL A 31 8.88 8.40 -5.29
C VAL A 31 7.75 8.82 -4.36
N ARG A 32 8.09 9.19 -3.14
CA ARG A 32 7.24 10.05 -2.34
C ARG A 32 8.20 11.25 -1.94
N LYS A 33 7.74 12.54 -1.86
CA LYS A 33 8.16 13.94 -1.37
C LYS A 33 9.65 14.18 -1.37
N GLU A 34 10.16 15.35 -1.70
CA GLU A 34 9.74 16.77 -1.70
C GLU A 34 9.66 17.50 -0.37
N LYS A 35 10.81 17.54 0.31
CA LYS A 35 11.07 18.55 1.32
C LYS A 35 11.59 19.84 0.68
N ILE A 36 10.78 20.90 0.53
CA ILE A 36 11.19 22.20 -0.05
C ILE A 36 11.74 23.13 1.04
N ASP A 37 12.97 23.60 0.90
CA ASP A 37 13.54 24.70 1.67
C ASP A 37 13.65 25.93 0.75
N PRO A 38 12.71 26.89 0.83
CA PRO A 38 12.71 28.08 -0.02
C PRO A 38 13.85 29.05 0.30
N ALA A 39 14.38 29.04 1.53
CA ALA A 39 15.50 29.90 1.91
C ALA A 39 16.82 29.44 1.27
N ASN A 40 16.99 28.13 1.07
CA ASN A 40 18.22 27.52 0.53
C ASN A 40 18.06 26.84 -0.84
N LYS A 41 16.89 26.98 -1.49
CA LYS A 41 16.54 26.30 -2.74
C LYS A 41 16.92 24.82 -2.74
N LYS A 42 16.49 24.05 -1.72
CA LYS A 42 16.77 22.60 -1.65
C LYS A 42 15.49 21.78 -1.64
N VAL A 43 15.51 20.66 -2.35
CA VAL A 43 14.47 19.63 -2.37
C VAL A 43 15.11 18.29 -2.00
N THR A 44 14.49 17.50 -1.13
CA THR A 44 14.94 16.12 -0.85
C THR A 44 13.90 15.15 -1.40
N ILE A 45 14.30 14.21 -2.26
CA ILE A 45 13.47 13.18 -2.91
C ILE A 45 13.78 11.85 -2.25
N LEU A 46 12.75 11.11 -1.86
CA LEU A 46 12.91 9.80 -1.21
C LEU A 46 12.59 8.70 -2.25
N VAL A 47 13.62 7.94 -2.61
CA VAL A 47 13.63 6.83 -3.59
C VAL A 47 13.84 5.53 -2.80
N GLY A 48 13.58 4.35 -3.35
CA GLY A 48 13.85 3.12 -2.61
C GLY A 48 14.00 1.83 -3.44
N PRO A 49 14.94 0.90 -3.12
CA PRO A 49 15.12 -0.31 -3.91
C PRO A 49 14.00 -1.32 -3.66
N ALA A 50 13.69 -2.09 -4.72
CA ALA A 50 12.71 -3.17 -4.76
C ALA A 50 13.11 -4.44 -3.98
N VAL A 51 14.33 -4.51 -3.45
CA VAL A 51 14.87 -5.71 -2.77
C VAL A 51 15.11 -5.45 -1.29
N ALA A 52 14.55 -6.29 -0.42
CA ALA A 52 14.74 -6.25 1.02
C ALA A 52 16.16 -6.74 1.39
N ILE A 53 17.02 -5.85 1.87
CA ILE A 53 18.34 -6.18 2.43
C ILE A 53 18.17 -6.42 3.95
N PRO A 54 18.94 -7.31 4.62
CA PRO A 54 18.93 -7.40 6.08
C PRO A 54 19.10 -6.02 6.75
N GLY A 55 18.23 -5.68 7.69
CA GLY A 55 18.23 -4.36 8.35
C GLY A 55 17.53 -3.23 7.58
N ALA A 56 17.05 -3.50 6.36
CA ALA A 56 16.33 -2.55 5.52
C ALA A 56 15.15 -1.89 6.22
N THR A 57 14.27 -2.71 6.83
CA THR A 57 13.08 -2.24 7.52
C THR A 57 13.42 -1.31 8.67
N THR A 58 14.48 -1.62 9.43
CA THR A 58 14.94 -0.79 10.53
C THR A 58 15.44 0.56 10.03
N LEU A 59 16.26 0.56 8.98
CA LEU A 59 16.76 1.79 8.34
C LEU A 59 15.60 2.62 7.79
N TYR A 60 14.66 2.00 7.08
CA TYR A 60 13.46 2.66 6.60
C TYR A 60 12.69 3.34 7.74
N ILE A 61 12.36 2.61 8.81
CA ILE A 61 11.64 3.16 9.97
C ILE A 61 12.40 4.33 10.61
N ILE A 62 13.71 4.20 10.82
CA ILE A 62 14.55 5.27 11.40
C ILE A 62 14.46 6.53 10.55
N GLU A 63 14.61 6.40 9.25
CA GLU A 63 14.66 7.53 8.33
C GLU A 63 13.28 8.17 8.16
N ARG A 64 12.21 7.38 8.06
CA ARG A 64 10.84 7.92 8.02
C ARG A 64 10.49 8.68 9.29
N LYS A 65 10.93 8.20 10.46
CA LYS A 65 10.82 8.94 11.73
C LYS A 65 11.60 10.25 11.71
N ARG A 66 12.82 10.28 11.14
CA ARG A 66 13.59 11.52 10.97
C ARG A 66 12.88 12.51 10.05
N VAL A 67 12.26 12.04 8.97
CA VAL A 67 11.52 12.92 8.07
C VAL A 67 10.36 13.60 8.80
N LEU A 68 9.53 12.82 9.51
CA LEU A 68 8.44 13.36 10.32
C LEU A 68 8.96 14.37 11.35
N GLN A 69 10.02 14.02 12.09
CA GLN A 69 10.67 14.91 13.06
C GLN A 69 11.14 16.22 12.41
N SER A 70 11.69 16.15 11.21
CA SER A 70 12.18 17.32 10.49
C SER A 70 11.07 18.22 9.93
N GLU A 71 9.88 17.68 9.69
CA GLU A 71 8.70 18.48 9.33
C GLU A 71 8.12 19.17 10.57
N ILE A 72 8.11 18.49 11.72
CA ILE A 72 7.70 19.07 13.01
C ILE A 72 8.59 20.23 13.43
N GLU A 73 9.90 20.10 13.25
CA GLU A 73 10.87 21.17 13.55
C GLU A 73 10.72 22.39 12.63
N ARG A 74 10.32 22.17 11.39
CA ARG A 74 10.07 23.24 10.43
C ARG A 74 8.79 23.98 10.75
N ASP A 75 7.68 23.26 10.87
CA ASP A 75 6.37 23.81 11.19
C ASP A 75 5.52 22.72 11.88
N PRO A 76 5.31 22.81 13.20
CA PRO A 76 4.54 21.80 13.94
C PRO A 76 3.05 21.78 13.55
N ASN A 77 2.54 22.85 12.93
CA ASN A 77 1.15 22.97 12.52
C ASN A 77 0.94 22.64 11.03
N ALA A 78 2.01 22.37 10.27
CA ALA A 78 1.90 21.99 8.87
C ALA A 78 0.99 20.77 8.71
N VAL A 79 0.01 20.87 7.82
CA VAL A 79 -0.92 19.78 7.51
C VAL A 79 -0.24 18.83 6.53
N ILE A 80 -0.07 17.58 6.93
CA ILE A 80 0.66 16.55 6.21
C ILE A 80 -0.23 15.33 6.07
N GLU A 81 -0.21 14.72 4.91
CA GLU A 81 -0.73 13.37 4.71
C GLU A 81 0.32 12.34 5.15
N ALA A 82 -0.10 11.23 5.74
CA ALA A 82 0.77 10.17 6.22
C ALA A 82 0.06 8.81 6.22
N THR A 83 0.82 7.73 6.05
CA THR A 83 0.36 6.36 6.29
C THR A 83 0.71 5.97 7.72
N VAL A 84 -0.30 5.67 8.53
CA VAL A 84 -0.16 5.15 9.89
C VAL A 84 -0.13 3.64 9.80
N SER A 85 1.05 3.05 9.92
CA SER A 85 1.24 1.60 10.02
C SER A 85 1.04 1.12 11.44
N LEU A 86 0.22 0.09 11.61
CA LEU A 86 -0.07 -0.53 12.91
C LEU A 86 0.93 -1.66 13.19
N ASN A 87 1.10 -2.03 14.46
CA ASN A 87 2.01 -3.12 14.85
C ASN A 87 1.36 -4.51 14.81
N ALA A 88 0.04 -4.58 14.58
CA ALA A 88 -0.75 -5.80 14.45
C ALA A 88 -1.99 -5.50 13.60
N LEU A 89 -2.75 -6.55 13.27
CA LEU A 89 -4.08 -6.42 12.66
C LEU A 89 -5.11 -6.05 13.73
N TYR A 90 -5.68 -4.87 13.62
CA TYR A 90 -6.71 -4.38 14.54
C TYR A 90 -8.09 -4.39 13.89
N SER A 91 -9.16 -4.46 14.69
CA SER A 91 -10.50 -4.27 14.13
C SER A 91 -10.67 -2.81 13.65
N PRO A 92 -11.53 -2.54 12.65
CA PRO A 92 -11.80 -1.17 12.21
C PRO A 92 -12.22 -0.25 13.37
N SER A 93 -13.03 -0.75 14.31
CA SER A 93 -13.46 0.00 15.50
C SER A 93 -12.30 0.32 16.45
N ASP A 94 -11.35 -0.60 16.64
CA ASP A 94 -10.15 -0.34 17.44
C ASP A 94 -9.31 0.77 16.81
N VAL A 95 -9.13 0.75 15.50
CA VAL A 95 -8.36 1.78 14.80
C VAL A 95 -9.06 3.12 14.85
N ASP A 96 -10.39 3.16 14.69
CA ASP A 96 -11.18 4.38 14.87
C ASP A 96 -10.99 4.96 16.28
N ASN A 97 -10.98 4.12 17.31
CA ASN A 97 -10.76 4.55 18.70
C ASN A 97 -9.34 5.09 18.93
N ILE A 98 -8.33 4.48 18.29
CA ILE A 98 -6.96 5.02 18.30
C ILE A 98 -6.98 6.42 17.67
N LEU A 99 -7.51 6.55 16.45
CA LEU A 99 -7.45 7.78 15.67
C LEU A 99 -8.27 8.93 16.27
N LYS A 100 -9.41 8.65 16.92
CA LYS A 100 -10.23 9.68 17.63
C LYS A 100 -9.47 10.45 18.70
N GLY A 101 -8.42 9.87 19.28
CA GLY A 101 -7.55 10.54 20.24
C GLY A 101 -6.64 11.62 19.63
N PHE A 102 -6.61 11.70 18.30
CA PHE A 102 -5.74 12.58 17.53
C PHE A 102 -6.60 13.37 16.53
N GLN A 103 -6.29 14.65 16.33
CA GLN A 103 -7.03 15.49 15.38
C GLN A 103 -6.57 15.21 13.94
N VAL A 104 -6.82 13.99 13.47
CA VAL A 104 -6.44 13.51 12.14
C VAL A 104 -7.67 13.07 11.35
N GLU A 105 -7.67 13.36 10.05
CA GLU A 105 -8.71 12.95 9.11
C GLU A 105 -8.29 11.64 8.44
N THR A 106 -9.15 10.62 8.46
CA THR A 106 -8.92 9.37 7.73
C THR A 106 -9.22 9.55 6.24
N LYS A 107 -8.32 9.07 5.38
CA LYS A 107 -8.43 9.13 3.92
C LYS A 107 -8.63 7.76 3.29
N GLU A 108 -7.83 6.79 3.70
CA GLU A 108 -7.84 5.45 3.12
C GLU A 108 -7.53 4.42 4.22
N ALA A 109 -8.27 3.33 4.27
CA ALA A 109 -8.01 2.22 5.17
C ALA A 109 -7.39 1.04 4.41
N HIS A 110 -6.38 0.42 5.02
CA HIS A 110 -5.66 -0.72 4.46
C HIS A 110 -6.03 -1.98 5.24
N PHE A 111 -6.69 -2.93 4.56
CA PHE A 111 -7.24 -4.14 5.15
C PHE A 111 -6.50 -5.40 4.71
N GLN A 112 -6.47 -6.38 5.60
CA GLN A 112 -5.98 -7.72 5.37
C GLN A 112 -6.89 -8.73 6.09
N SER A 113 -7.00 -9.94 5.56
CA SER A 113 -7.64 -11.05 6.28
C SER A 113 -6.83 -11.43 7.52
N LYS A 114 -7.51 -11.79 8.62
CA LYS A 114 -6.85 -12.36 9.81
C LYS A 114 -6.62 -13.86 9.72
N THR A 115 -7.36 -14.55 8.85
CA THR A 115 -7.48 -16.02 8.86
C THR A 115 -6.96 -16.66 7.58
N SER A 116 -6.77 -15.87 6.51
CA SER A 116 -6.22 -16.38 5.25
C SER A 116 -4.88 -15.72 4.90
N ASP A 117 -3.87 -16.57 4.68
CA ASP A 117 -2.60 -16.20 4.03
C ASP A 117 -2.79 -15.79 2.56
N HIS A 118 -4.02 -15.88 2.06
CA HIS A 118 -4.42 -15.62 0.68
C HIS A 118 -5.29 -14.36 0.56
N GLY A 119 -5.60 -13.70 1.68
CA GLY A 119 -6.31 -12.45 1.71
C GLY A 119 -5.44 -11.34 1.14
N GLY A 120 -5.74 -10.91 -0.08
CA GLY A 120 -5.07 -9.78 -0.71
C GLY A 120 -5.11 -8.52 0.17
N GLU A 121 -4.15 -7.63 -0.02
CA GLU A 121 -4.18 -6.31 0.61
C GLU A 121 -5.23 -5.43 -0.08
N PHE A 122 -6.15 -4.86 0.69
CA PHE A 122 -7.18 -3.96 0.16
C PHE A 122 -6.97 -2.54 0.65
N LYS A 123 -7.00 -1.60 -0.29
CA LYS A 123 -6.98 -0.17 0.00
C LYS A 123 -8.31 0.44 -0.41
N ILE A 124 -8.99 1.08 0.54
CA ILE A 124 -10.34 1.60 0.35
C ILE A 124 -10.42 3.01 0.91
N GLU A 125 -10.82 3.95 0.06
CA GLU A 125 -10.99 5.35 0.44
C GLU A 125 -12.24 5.58 1.29
N GLY A 126 -12.12 6.46 2.29
CA GLY A 126 -13.20 6.90 3.16
C GLY A 126 -12.90 6.72 4.64
N THR A 127 -13.92 6.92 5.47
CA THR A 127 -13.86 6.60 6.90
C THR A 127 -13.69 5.10 7.11
N LEU A 128 -13.25 4.66 8.29
CA LEU A 128 -13.09 3.23 8.57
C LEU A 128 -14.41 2.47 8.48
N SER A 129 -15.52 3.03 8.98
CA SER A 129 -16.85 2.43 8.88
C SER A 129 -17.32 2.30 7.43
N ASP A 130 -17.15 3.35 6.63
CA ASP A 130 -17.59 3.33 5.22
C ASP A 130 -16.70 2.41 4.37
N SER A 131 -15.42 2.33 4.72
CA SER A 131 -14.45 1.51 4.00
C SER A 131 -14.74 0.01 4.11
N VAL A 132 -15.27 -0.45 5.25
CA VAL A 132 -15.71 -1.85 5.41
C VAL A 132 -16.90 -2.16 4.49
N LEU A 133 -17.88 -1.25 4.41
CA LEU A 133 -19.03 -1.41 3.53
C LEU A 133 -18.60 -1.41 2.05
N LYS A 134 -17.73 -0.47 1.66
CA LYS A 134 -17.17 -0.42 0.30
C LYS A 134 -16.36 -1.67 -0.04
N LEU A 135 -15.56 -2.18 0.89
CA LEU A 135 -14.83 -3.42 0.71
C LEU A 135 -15.77 -4.59 0.45
N ARG A 136 -16.84 -4.71 1.26
CA ARG A 136 -17.87 -5.74 1.12
C ARG A 136 -18.52 -5.71 -0.27
N GLU A 137 -18.96 -4.54 -0.72
CA GLU A 137 -19.58 -4.42 -2.05
C GLU A 137 -18.58 -4.72 -3.17
N LYS A 138 -17.34 -4.26 -3.05
CA LYS A 138 -16.28 -4.55 -4.04
C LYS A 138 -15.98 -6.05 -4.16
N VAL A 139 -15.95 -6.79 -3.05
CA VAL A 139 -15.75 -8.25 -3.08
C VAL A 139 -16.97 -8.94 -3.69
N LYS A 140 -18.18 -8.52 -3.32
CA LYS A 140 -19.43 -9.04 -3.90
C LYS A 140 -19.52 -8.84 -5.41
N GLU A 141 -19.13 -7.67 -5.91
CA GLU A 141 -19.07 -7.38 -7.35
C GLU A 141 -18.12 -8.33 -8.08
N ARG A 142 -16.94 -8.59 -7.50
CA ARG A 142 -15.98 -9.54 -8.08
C ARG A 142 -16.54 -10.96 -8.17
N ILE A 143 -17.21 -11.43 -7.11
CA ILE A 143 -17.87 -12.74 -7.09
C ILE A 143 -18.88 -12.84 -8.24
N VAL A 144 -19.73 -11.82 -8.41
CA VAL A 144 -20.73 -11.78 -9.48
C VAL A 144 -20.06 -11.82 -10.86
N LEU A 145 -19.02 -11.01 -11.08
CA LEU A 145 -18.28 -10.99 -12.34
C LEU A 145 -17.61 -12.35 -12.64
N SER A 146 -16.97 -12.97 -11.65
CA SER A 146 -16.34 -14.29 -11.82
C SER A 146 -17.37 -15.39 -12.07
N GLN A 147 -18.56 -15.31 -11.45
CA GLN A 147 -19.66 -16.23 -11.74
C GLN A 147 -20.20 -16.07 -13.17
N GLU A 148 -20.28 -14.83 -13.68
CA GLU A 148 -20.66 -14.58 -15.08
C GLU A 148 -19.61 -15.09 -16.07
N GLN A 149 -18.33 -14.84 -15.79
CA GLN A 149 -17.22 -15.39 -16.58
C GLN A 149 -17.24 -16.92 -16.59
N LEU A 150 -17.51 -17.56 -15.45
CA LEU A 150 -17.57 -19.02 -15.33
C LEU A 150 -18.67 -19.63 -16.20
N LYS A 151 -19.85 -18.97 -16.28
CA LYS A 151 -20.97 -19.37 -17.13
C LYS A 151 -20.61 -19.29 -18.62
N ASN A 152 -19.83 -18.28 -19.00
CA ASN A 152 -19.49 -17.97 -20.38
C ASN A 152 -18.23 -18.70 -20.88
N SER A 153 -17.34 -19.11 -19.97
CA SER A 153 -16.11 -19.81 -20.32
C SER A 153 -16.42 -21.19 -20.95
N LYS A 154 -15.61 -21.56 -21.95
CA LYS A 154 -15.62 -22.89 -22.57
C LYS A 154 -14.34 -23.68 -22.28
N ASP A 155 -13.32 -23.03 -21.73
CA ASP A 155 -12.03 -23.65 -21.42
C ASP A 155 -12.10 -24.31 -20.03
N PRO A 156 -11.87 -25.64 -19.92
CA PRO A 156 -11.92 -26.33 -18.64
C PRO A 156 -10.87 -25.83 -17.63
N VAL A 157 -9.71 -25.33 -18.09
CA VAL A 157 -8.67 -24.80 -17.20
C VAL A 157 -9.10 -23.46 -16.63
N GLU A 158 -9.64 -22.58 -17.46
CA GLU A 158 -10.20 -21.30 -17.05
C GLU A 158 -11.35 -21.48 -16.05
N LYS A 159 -12.25 -22.45 -16.29
CA LYS A 159 -13.34 -22.76 -15.36
C LYS A 159 -12.85 -23.16 -13.98
N GLU A 160 -11.81 -23.97 -13.90
CA GLU A 160 -11.29 -24.41 -12.61
C GLU A 160 -10.58 -23.28 -11.86
N GLY A 161 -9.87 -22.41 -12.60
CA GLY A 161 -9.33 -21.17 -12.04
C GLY A 161 -10.42 -20.24 -11.49
N LEU A 162 -11.51 -20.05 -12.24
CA LEU A 162 -12.63 -19.20 -11.82
C LEU A 162 -13.37 -19.76 -10.61
N LYS A 163 -13.59 -21.08 -10.52
CA LYS A 163 -14.18 -21.70 -9.32
C LYS A 163 -13.31 -21.46 -8.08
N SER A 164 -12.00 -21.63 -8.22
CA SER A 164 -11.04 -21.41 -7.14
C SER A 164 -11.06 -19.95 -6.69
N ALA A 165 -11.08 -19.02 -7.65
CA ALA A 165 -11.19 -17.58 -7.35
C ALA A 165 -12.50 -17.23 -6.63
N ILE A 166 -13.64 -17.73 -7.12
CA ILE A 166 -14.95 -17.53 -6.47
C ILE A 166 -14.94 -18.06 -5.04
N GLN A 167 -14.33 -19.23 -4.79
CA GLN A 167 -14.24 -19.80 -3.46
C GLN A 167 -13.42 -18.91 -2.51
N ILE A 168 -12.28 -18.40 -2.97
CA ILE A 168 -11.42 -17.48 -2.20
C ILE A 168 -12.17 -16.18 -1.91
N GLU A 169 -12.85 -15.61 -2.90
CA GLU A 169 -13.60 -14.36 -2.74
C GLU A 169 -14.82 -14.53 -1.83
N GLN A 170 -15.50 -15.68 -1.89
CA GLN A 170 -16.60 -16.01 -0.98
C GLN A 170 -16.10 -16.13 0.46
N GLN A 171 -14.96 -16.79 0.68
CA GLN A 171 -14.34 -16.87 1.99
C GLN A 171 -14.02 -15.46 2.53
N LEU A 172 -13.40 -14.60 1.71
CA LEU A 172 -13.12 -13.22 2.10
C LEU A 172 -14.41 -12.43 2.40
N PHE A 173 -15.46 -12.62 1.61
CA PHE A 173 -16.76 -11.99 1.85
C PHE A 173 -17.34 -12.40 3.21
N ASP A 174 -17.24 -13.68 3.55
CA ASP A 174 -17.70 -14.22 4.83
C ASP A 174 -16.85 -13.67 5.99
N GLU A 175 -15.53 -13.58 5.83
CA GLU A 175 -14.61 -12.96 6.80
C GLU A 175 -14.97 -11.48 7.05
N ILE A 176 -15.29 -10.72 6.00
CA ILE A 176 -15.76 -9.32 6.12
C ILE A 176 -17.08 -9.26 6.91
N ASN A 177 -17.99 -10.21 6.70
CA ASN A 177 -19.27 -10.26 7.40
C ASN A 177 -19.12 -10.65 8.88
N GLN A 178 -18.16 -11.50 9.19
CA GLN A 178 -17.86 -11.98 10.54
C GLN A 178 -16.97 -11.03 11.34
N GLY A 179 -16.43 -9.97 10.71
CA GLY A 179 -15.51 -9.04 11.36
C GLY A 179 -14.08 -9.60 11.50
N GLU A 180 -13.75 -10.59 10.69
CA GLU A 180 -12.43 -11.25 10.65
C GLU A 180 -11.43 -10.52 9.72
N ILE A 181 -11.80 -9.35 9.20
CA ILE A 181 -10.85 -8.45 8.57
C ILE A 181 -10.12 -7.60 9.62
N GLY A 182 -8.83 -7.40 9.39
CA GLY A 182 -7.97 -6.52 10.17
C GLY A 182 -7.54 -5.31 9.36
N VAL A 183 -7.34 -4.19 10.04
CA VAL A 183 -6.68 -3.00 9.51
C VAL A 183 -5.22 -3.05 9.92
N TYR A 184 -4.31 -2.93 8.94
CA TYR A 184 -2.87 -2.88 9.18
C TYR A 184 -2.28 -1.48 8.93
N GLY A 185 -3.01 -0.64 8.20
CA GLY A 185 -2.58 0.70 7.84
C GLY A 185 -3.76 1.63 7.63
N VAL A 186 -3.55 2.92 7.88
CA VAL A 186 -4.53 3.96 7.55
C VAL A 186 -3.79 5.18 7.02
N ASP A 187 -4.17 5.65 5.84
CA ASP A 187 -3.76 6.96 5.36
C ASP A 187 -4.60 8.03 6.04
N VAL A 188 -3.90 9.00 6.63
CA VAL A 188 -4.49 10.11 7.39
C VAL A 188 -3.95 11.44 6.91
N LYS A 189 -4.66 12.52 7.25
CA LYS A 189 -4.23 13.90 7.08
C LYS A 189 -4.34 14.63 8.40
N GLY A 190 -3.28 15.29 8.85
CA GLY A 190 -3.29 16.01 10.13
C GLY A 190 -2.06 16.90 10.31
N SER A 191 -2.02 17.65 11.40
CA SER A 191 -0.85 18.48 11.70
C SER A 191 0.37 17.63 12.06
N ALA A 192 1.57 18.10 11.72
CA ALA A 192 2.82 17.41 12.02
C ALA A 192 2.94 17.06 13.53
N LYS A 193 2.49 17.96 14.40
CA LYS A 193 2.44 17.75 15.85
C LYS A 193 1.51 16.61 16.26
N GLU A 194 0.31 16.51 15.69
CA GLU A 194 -0.63 15.43 16.01
C GLU A 194 -0.13 14.09 15.46
N LEU A 195 0.46 14.09 14.25
CA LEU A 195 1.12 12.92 13.69
C LEU A 195 2.30 12.45 14.56
N LYS A 196 3.05 13.37 15.19
CA LYS A 196 4.09 13.02 16.18
C LYS A 196 3.50 12.28 17.38
N ARG A 197 2.40 12.80 17.93
CA ARG A 197 1.74 12.21 19.09
C ARG A 197 1.24 10.81 18.74
N LEU A 198 0.64 10.65 17.56
CA LEU A 198 0.18 9.37 17.04
C LEU A 198 1.33 8.38 16.85
N ALA A 199 2.50 8.83 16.37
CA ALA A 199 3.69 8.00 16.20
C ALA A 199 4.25 7.42 17.52
N ASN A 200 3.86 7.97 18.67
CA ASN A 200 4.23 7.47 19.99
C ASN A 200 3.15 6.58 20.63
N HIS A 201 2.03 6.35 19.95
CA HIS A 201 0.98 5.46 20.44
C HIS A 201 1.45 3.99 20.40
N GLU A 202 1.17 3.21 21.45
CA GLU A 202 1.70 1.84 21.63
C GLU A 202 1.32 0.87 20.50
N LYS A 203 0.16 1.09 19.87
CA LYS A 203 -0.36 0.28 18.75
C LYS A 203 0.14 0.72 17.37
N VAL A 204 0.86 1.84 17.30
CA VAL A 204 1.37 2.41 16.05
C VAL A 204 2.83 2.01 15.87
N ARG A 205 3.14 1.38 14.75
CA ARG A 205 4.51 0.99 14.38
C ARG A 205 5.26 2.16 13.76
N LEU A 206 4.61 2.87 12.85
CA LEU A 206 5.21 3.97 12.09
C LEU A 206 4.12 4.93 11.62
N VAL A 207 4.39 6.23 11.71
CA VAL A 207 3.66 7.24 10.92
C VAL A 207 4.60 7.66 9.81
N ASP A 208 4.26 7.25 8.59
CA ASP A 208 5.05 7.51 7.41
C ASP A 208 4.48 8.70 6.63
N PRO A 209 5.08 9.90 6.66
CA PRO A 209 4.59 11.02 5.87
C PRO A 209 4.43 10.63 4.40
N LYS A 210 3.26 10.88 3.81
CA LYS A 210 3.11 10.88 2.36
C LYS A 210 3.81 12.08 1.81
N ILE A 211 4.43 11.79 0.71
CA ILE A 211 5.59 12.46 0.27
C ILE A 211 5.18 12.64 -1.26
N SER A 212 5.22 13.87 -1.82
CA SER A 212 4.74 14.43 -3.12
C SER A 212 5.61 14.03 -4.33
N GLU A 213 5.05 14.07 -5.53
CA GLU A 213 5.57 13.42 -6.76
C GLU A 213 6.23 14.39 -7.78
N ASN A 214 6.38 15.68 -7.47
CA ASN A 214 6.79 16.77 -8.38
C ASN A 214 8.31 17.08 -8.46
N ALA A 215 9.20 16.12 -8.22
CA ALA A 215 10.65 16.32 -8.10
C ALA A 215 11.30 17.04 -9.30
N ALA A 216 10.88 16.69 -10.52
CA ALA A 216 11.37 17.28 -11.76
C ALA A 216 10.93 18.75 -11.95
N GLU A 217 9.74 19.10 -11.43
CA GLU A 217 9.24 20.47 -11.46
C GLU A 217 10.12 21.39 -10.59
N TYR A 218 10.60 20.91 -9.44
CA TYR A 218 11.45 21.69 -8.56
C TYR A 218 12.86 21.95 -9.11
N GLU A 219 13.47 21.00 -9.82
CA GLU A 219 14.76 21.24 -10.50
C GLU A 219 14.61 22.34 -11.55
N SER A 220 13.50 22.35 -12.30
CA SER A 220 13.20 23.38 -13.30
C SER A 220 13.01 24.79 -12.68
N GLN A 221 12.62 24.85 -11.41
CA GLN A 221 12.48 26.09 -10.63
C GLN A 221 13.78 26.49 -9.90
N GLY A 222 14.89 25.78 -10.15
CA GLY A 222 16.21 26.11 -9.61
C GLY A 222 16.49 25.58 -8.20
N TYR A 223 15.70 24.60 -7.72
CA TYR A 223 15.98 23.90 -6.48
C TYR A 223 17.02 22.80 -6.68
N LYS A 224 17.97 22.67 -5.76
CA LYS A 224 18.90 21.54 -5.67
C LYS A 224 18.22 20.34 -5.04
N THR A 225 18.03 19.29 -5.80
CA THR A 225 17.46 18.01 -5.39
C THR A 225 18.50 17.10 -4.72
N ARG A 226 18.12 16.39 -3.67
CA ARG A 226 18.90 15.33 -3.01
C ARG A 226 18.08 14.06 -2.99
N VAL A 227 18.53 13.04 -3.69
CA VAL A 227 17.91 11.72 -3.68
C VAL A 227 18.41 10.93 -2.47
N VAL A 228 17.49 10.40 -1.66
CA VAL A 228 17.80 9.47 -0.55
C VAL A 228 17.10 8.16 -0.84
N VAL A 229 17.86 7.08 -0.94
CA VAL A 229 17.39 5.75 -1.36
C VAL A 229 17.10 4.87 -0.12
N PHE A 230 15.88 4.36 0.07
CA PHE A 230 15.42 3.54 1.20
C PHE A 230 14.85 2.20 0.77
N PRO A 231 15.21 1.09 1.40
CA PRO A 231 14.67 -0.20 1.00
C PRO A 231 13.15 -0.31 1.21
N VAL A 232 12.51 -1.19 0.42
CA VAL A 232 11.06 -1.47 0.36
C VAL A 232 10.37 -1.35 1.72
N PRO A 233 9.17 -0.71 1.81
CA PRO A 233 8.35 -0.81 3.01
C PRO A 233 8.15 -2.29 3.39
N PRO A 234 8.19 -2.64 4.68
CA PRO A 234 8.05 -4.04 5.10
C PRO A 234 6.72 -4.62 4.60
N VAL A 235 6.78 -5.79 3.97
CA VAL A 235 5.59 -6.61 3.73
C VAL A 235 5.10 -7.07 5.11
N PHE A 236 3.84 -6.81 5.43
CA PHE A 236 3.21 -7.34 6.63
C PHE A 236 3.09 -8.86 6.44
N ARG A 237 3.88 -9.62 7.21
CA ARG A 237 3.74 -11.06 7.40
C ARG A 237 3.38 -11.31 8.85
#